data_AF-A0A6M0KYY3-F1
#
_entry.id   AF-A0A6M0KYY3-F1
#
_cell.length_a   1.000
_cell.length_b   1.000
_cell.length_c   1.000
_cell.angle_alpha   90.00
_cell.angle_beta   90.00
_cell.angle_gamma   90.00
#
_symmetry.space_group_name_H-M   'P 1'
#
loop_
_entity.id
_entity.type
_entity.pdbx_description
1 polymer ?
#
loop_
_entity_poly.entity_id
_entity_poly.type
_entity_poly.pdbx_seq_one_letter_code
_entity_poly.pdbx_strand_id
1 'polypeptide(L)'
;MQINNRLRLISILPLLLLFIVSSYFLFISYSKYYKADELRDIIKNNIELTAVIKEVGRERGLSSSFIGSENETHAKQELLRQREVTNDAIEKAKKSLIHINNNSIFSGLINSKIDYDNQSIFNHLKQIGGIRADIDQNRLSFANAFYKRYTRDLTEPILKHQLLINYYKLNDEISSLVTSLSQLYIATENSSLERDFVNYFLMKQIPMTEKDIAFWHKSRNKSSVFNPMEILDYELKRKIFSFVNSRDYKNVNREIESNFSKLQKNIDDGAFSIEHVSWFIMHGDKIDYFSKMQKEVEKTLFAKNDAYVFQNVTILIVAGFFWMLSIILTVLGYRTGRDISNNIKSLEDILNNTVQEIESDNTFDEPSINAIKSIDLNTNKGIKEAYKFLELLIENARQDKMQALEANMSKSLFLANMSHEIRTPLNGIVGFTELLKNTELNDEQVEFTGIIEKSSENLLSIINNILDLSKIES
;
A
#
# COMPACT_ATOMS: atom_id res chain seq x y z
N MET A 1 36.75 13.66 6.05
CA MET A 1 35.52 12.85 6.15
C MET A 1 35.15 12.44 4.73
N GLN A 2 35.44 11.18 4.37
CA GLN A 2 35.53 10.67 2.99
C GLN A 2 34.27 10.95 2.17
N ILE A 3 34.45 11.36 0.93
CA ILE A 3 33.41 11.83 0.00
C ILE A 3 32.39 10.76 -0.36
N ASN A 4 32.77 9.49 -0.21
CA ASN A 4 31.86 8.36 -0.18
C ASN A 4 30.70 8.55 0.80
N ASN A 5 30.94 9.17 1.96
CA ASN A 5 29.89 9.43 2.94
C ASN A 5 28.99 10.59 2.51
N ARG A 6 29.52 11.66 1.88
CA ARG A 6 28.69 12.80 1.42
C ARG A 6 27.82 12.43 0.22
N LEU A 7 28.38 11.72 -0.76
CA LEU A 7 27.65 11.22 -1.94
C LEU A 7 26.55 10.23 -1.52
N ARG A 8 26.85 9.32 -0.58
CA ARG A 8 25.82 8.45 0.02
C ARG A 8 24.76 9.23 0.76
N LEU A 9 25.12 10.24 1.55
CA LEU A 9 24.15 10.99 2.35
C LEU A 9 23.20 11.82 1.47
N ILE A 10 23.70 12.46 0.41
CA ILE A 10 22.90 13.27 -0.51
C ILE A 10 22.01 12.40 -1.41
N SER A 11 22.46 11.22 -1.82
CA SER A 11 21.69 10.33 -2.68
C SER A 11 20.70 9.42 -1.92
N ILE A 12 21.07 8.91 -0.74
CA ILE A 12 20.28 7.91 -0.02
C ILE A 12 19.25 8.56 0.91
N LEU A 13 19.56 9.72 1.52
CA LEU A 13 18.66 10.33 2.50
C LEU A 13 17.29 10.71 1.91
N PRO A 14 17.19 11.35 0.72
CA PRO A 14 15.88 11.64 0.11
C PRO A 14 15.11 10.38 -0.26
N LEU A 15 15.82 9.34 -0.72
CA LEU A 15 15.22 8.06 -1.10
C LEU A 15 14.70 7.28 0.10
N LEU A 16 15.43 7.31 1.21
CA LEU A 16 15.03 6.73 2.48
C LEU A 16 13.81 7.47 3.06
N LEU A 17 13.77 8.80 2.95
CA LEU A 17 12.60 9.59 3.33
C LEU A 17 11.39 9.23 2.46
N LEU A 18 11.58 9.13 1.14
CA LEU A 18 10.54 8.65 0.22
C LEU A 18 10.05 7.24 0.56
N PHE A 19 10.95 6.33 0.93
CA PHE A 19 10.62 4.97 1.36
C PHE A 19 9.77 4.98 2.63
N ILE A 20 10.14 5.77 3.64
CA ILE A 20 9.41 5.87 4.91
C ILE A 20 8.02 6.44 4.67
N VAL A 21 7.91 7.55 3.92
CA VAL A 21 6.64 8.19 3.63
C VAL A 21 5.73 7.27 2.82
N SER A 22 6.24 6.64 1.76
CA SER A 22 5.47 5.68 0.96
C SER A 22 5.04 4.46 1.77
N SER A 23 5.91 3.92 2.64
CA SER A 23 5.58 2.81 3.55
C SER A 23 4.45 3.19 4.51
N TYR A 24 4.49 4.40 5.07
CA TYR A 24 3.44 4.93 5.94
C TYR A 24 2.10 5.02 5.22
N PHE A 25 2.07 5.61 4.02
CA PHE A 25 0.85 5.69 3.22
C PHE A 25 0.33 4.30 2.82
N LEU A 26 1.21 3.38 2.45
CA LEU A 26 0.85 2.00 2.10
C LEU A 26 0.17 1.30 3.27
N PHE A 27 0.74 1.40 4.47
CA PHE A 27 0.15 0.82 5.69
C PHE A 27 -1.21 1.44 6.05
N ILE A 28 -1.29 2.78 6.10
CA ILE A 28 -2.53 3.48 6.49
C ILE A 28 -3.64 3.24 5.46
N SER A 29 -3.34 3.33 4.17
CA SER A 29 -4.34 3.11 3.11
C SER A 29 -4.80 1.67 3.07
N TYR A 30 -3.92 0.70 3.31
CA TYR A 30 -4.32 -0.71 3.48
C TYR A 30 -5.26 -0.90 4.67
N SER A 31 -4.93 -0.32 5.83
CA SER A 31 -5.76 -0.40 7.04
C SER A 31 -7.15 0.21 6.82
N LYS A 32 -7.22 1.38 6.19
CA LYS A 32 -8.47 2.06 5.83
C LYS A 32 -9.30 1.27 4.82
N TYR A 33 -8.64 0.74 3.79
CA TYR A 33 -9.28 -0.15 2.80
C TYR A 33 -9.90 -1.37 3.49
N TYR A 34 -9.14 -2.07 4.33
CA TYR A 34 -9.60 -3.28 5.00
C TYR A 34 -10.85 -3.03 5.86
N LYS A 35 -10.83 -1.98 6.70
CA LYS A 35 -11.98 -1.61 7.54
C LYS A 35 -13.21 -1.22 6.71
N ALA A 36 -13.01 -0.56 5.58
CA ALA A 36 -14.10 -0.17 4.69
C ALA A 36 -14.68 -1.36 3.92
N ASP A 37 -13.83 -2.29 3.50
CA ASP A 37 -14.27 -3.55 2.88
C ASP A 37 -15.09 -4.40 3.86
N GLU A 38 -14.65 -4.48 5.12
CA GLU A 38 -15.37 -5.16 6.19
C GLU A 38 -16.73 -4.50 6.50
N LEU A 39 -16.77 -3.15 6.60
CA LEU A 39 -18.01 -2.39 6.78
C LEU A 39 -19.02 -2.70 5.66
N ARG A 40 -18.57 -2.90 4.42
CA ARG A 40 -19.43 -3.26 3.28
C ARG A 40 -20.19 -4.55 3.55
N ASP A 41 -19.52 -5.56 4.09
CA ASP A 41 -20.12 -6.87 4.36
C ASP A 41 -21.00 -6.84 5.61
N ILE A 42 -20.64 -6.04 6.62
CA ILE A 42 -21.48 -5.74 7.78
C ILE A 42 -22.81 -5.11 7.36
N ILE A 43 -22.80 -4.13 6.46
CA ILE A 43 -24.02 -3.49 5.97
C ILE A 43 -24.93 -4.53 5.28
N LYS A 44 -24.37 -5.39 4.43
CA LYS A 44 -25.14 -6.45 3.76
C LYS A 44 -25.75 -7.43 4.76
N ASN A 45 -24.96 -7.86 5.76
CA ASN A 45 -25.44 -8.73 6.82
C ASN A 45 -26.56 -8.07 7.63
N ASN A 46 -26.41 -6.80 7.97
CA ASN A 46 -27.42 -6.05 8.73
C ASN A 46 -28.74 -5.87 7.98
N ILE A 47 -28.71 -5.76 6.65
CA ILE A 47 -29.94 -5.73 5.82
C ILE A 47 -30.74 -7.02 6.00
N GLU A 48 -30.07 -8.19 5.91
CA GLU A 48 -30.72 -9.49 6.10
C GLU A 48 -31.19 -9.68 7.54
N LEU A 49 -30.39 -9.27 8.53
CA LEU A 49 -30.77 -9.32 9.94
C LEU A 49 -31.94 -8.38 10.28
N THR A 50 -32.07 -7.25 9.58
CA THR A 50 -33.20 -6.32 9.72
C THR A 50 -34.50 -6.98 9.29
N ALA A 51 -34.48 -7.78 8.22
CA ALA A 51 -35.64 -8.56 7.82
C ALA A 51 -36.02 -9.59 8.90
N VAL A 52 -35.04 -10.30 9.46
CA VAL A 52 -35.29 -11.29 10.52
C VAL A 52 -35.87 -10.66 11.78
N ILE A 53 -35.24 -9.61 12.32
CA ILE A 53 -35.70 -8.96 13.56
C ILE A 53 -37.11 -8.38 13.40
N LYS A 54 -37.45 -7.86 12.20
CA LYS A 54 -38.79 -7.36 11.88
C LYS A 54 -39.85 -8.46 11.95
N GLU A 55 -39.61 -9.59 11.30
CA GLU A 55 -40.59 -10.70 11.27
C GLU A 55 -40.69 -11.42 12.62
N VAL A 56 -39.57 -11.61 13.33
CA VAL A 56 -39.56 -12.14 14.71
C VAL A 56 -40.29 -11.20 15.67
N GLY A 57 -40.12 -9.88 15.52
CA GLY A 57 -40.86 -8.89 16.30
C GLY A 57 -42.37 -8.95 16.02
N ARG A 58 -42.77 -9.12 14.76
CA ARG A 58 -44.18 -9.31 14.38
C ARG A 58 -44.76 -10.62 14.95
N GLU A 59 -44.02 -11.71 14.91
CA GLU A 59 -44.39 -12.97 15.55
C GLU A 59 -44.51 -12.85 17.07
N ARG A 60 -43.60 -12.10 17.73
CA ARG A 60 -43.67 -11.76 19.16
C ARG A 60 -44.98 -11.04 19.46
N GLY A 61 -45.33 -10.01 18.71
CA GLY A 61 -46.58 -9.26 18.90
C GLY A 61 -47.85 -10.08 18.73
N LEU A 62 -47.90 -10.98 17.75
CA LEU A 62 -49.02 -11.90 17.56
C LEU A 62 -49.05 -13.01 18.61
N SER A 63 -47.89 -13.44 19.11
CA SER A 63 -47.81 -14.35 20.25
C SER A 63 -48.35 -13.69 21.52
N SER A 64 -48.04 -12.40 21.74
CA SER A 64 -48.64 -11.59 22.80
C SER A 64 -50.16 -11.53 22.67
N SER A 65 -50.70 -11.29 21.47
CA SER A 65 -52.14 -11.34 21.21
C SER A 65 -52.75 -12.69 21.56
N PHE A 66 -52.15 -13.79 21.09
CA PHE A 66 -52.66 -15.14 21.30
C PHE A 66 -52.70 -15.53 22.78
N ILE A 67 -51.67 -15.17 23.55
CA ILE A 67 -51.65 -15.36 25.01
C ILE A 67 -52.70 -14.47 25.69
N GLY A 68 -52.86 -13.22 25.23
CA GLY A 68 -53.83 -12.25 25.74
C GLY A 68 -55.28 -12.67 25.51
N SER A 69 -55.59 -13.25 24.35
CA SER A 69 -56.91 -13.73 23.94
C SER A 69 -57.24 -15.12 24.50
N GLU A 70 -56.55 -15.58 25.54
CA GLU A 70 -56.77 -16.90 26.16
C GLU A 70 -56.75 -18.08 25.17
N ASN A 71 -55.87 -18.00 24.17
CA ASN A 71 -55.69 -19.00 23.12
C ASN A 71 -56.86 -19.16 22.13
N GLU A 72 -57.62 -18.09 21.88
CA GLU A 72 -58.62 -18.04 20.82
C GLU A 72 -58.13 -18.50 19.42
N THR A 73 -59.03 -19.18 18.69
CA THR A 73 -58.75 -19.79 17.38
C THR A 73 -58.31 -18.78 16.31
N HIS A 74 -58.93 -17.59 16.26
CA HIS A 74 -58.59 -16.58 15.26
C HIS A 74 -57.18 -16.01 15.46
N ALA A 75 -56.81 -15.69 16.70
CA ALA A 75 -55.45 -15.24 17.04
C ALA A 75 -54.40 -16.30 16.69
N LYS A 76 -54.73 -17.58 16.88
CA LYS A 76 -53.87 -18.71 16.50
C LYS A 76 -53.62 -18.80 15.00
N GLN A 77 -54.65 -18.61 14.17
CA GLN A 77 -54.51 -18.71 12.71
C GLN A 77 -53.57 -17.62 12.16
N GLU A 78 -53.72 -16.38 12.63
CA GLU A 78 -52.85 -15.28 12.19
C GLU A 78 -51.41 -15.47 12.69
N LEU A 79 -51.23 -15.98 13.91
CA LEU A 79 -49.91 -16.34 14.43
C LEU A 79 -49.24 -17.44 13.60
N LEU A 80 -49.96 -18.49 13.22
CA LEU A 80 -49.42 -19.56 12.36
C LEU A 80 -48.98 -19.02 11.00
N ARG A 81 -49.78 -18.13 10.40
CA ARG A 81 -49.43 -17.48 9.13
C ARG A 81 -48.14 -16.65 9.25
N GLN A 82 -47.97 -15.90 10.35
CA GLN A 82 -46.75 -15.12 10.58
C GLN A 82 -45.52 -15.99 10.85
N ARG A 83 -45.68 -17.16 11.48
CA ARG A 83 -44.57 -18.09 11.73
C ARG A 83 -43.93 -18.60 10.44
N GLU A 84 -44.74 -18.85 9.40
CA GLU A 84 -44.24 -19.21 8.06
C GLU A 84 -43.42 -18.07 7.45
N VAL A 85 -43.92 -16.83 7.51
CA VAL A 85 -43.18 -15.64 7.05
C VAL A 85 -41.85 -15.48 7.80
N THR A 86 -41.87 -15.74 9.11
CA THR A 86 -40.68 -15.65 9.96
C THR A 86 -39.67 -16.76 9.63
N ASN A 87 -40.12 -17.98 9.33
CA ASN A 87 -39.26 -19.07 8.87
C ASN A 87 -38.56 -18.70 7.56
N ASP A 88 -39.30 -18.17 6.60
CA ASP A 88 -38.78 -17.75 5.30
C ASP A 88 -37.71 -16.65 5.46
N ALA A 89 -37.95 -15.67 6.33
CA ALA A 89 -36.97 -14.63 6.65
C ALA A 89 -35.68 -15.20 7.27
N ILE A 90 -35.79 -16.12 8.23
CA ILE A 90 -34.65 -16.77 8.89
C ILE A 90 -33.84 -17.60 7.88
N GLU A 91 -34.49 -18.41 7.06
CA GLU A 91 -33.82 -19.26 6.07
C GLU A 91 -33.20 -18.44 4.94
N LYS A 92 -33.84 -17.34 4.50
CA LYS A 92 -33.25 -16.41 3.56
C LYS A 92 -31.98 -15.78 4.13
N ALA A 93 -32.05 -15.22 5.34
CA ALA A 93 -30.88 -14.60 5.98
C ALA A 93 -29.73 -15.60 6.12
N LYS A 94 -30.01 -16.82 6.56
CA LYS A 94 -29.02 -17.90 6.71
C LYS A 94 -28.27 -18.24 5.42
N LYS A 95 -28.91 -18.13 4.26
CA LYS A 95 -28.30 -18.35 2.95
C LYS A 95 -27.51 -17.14 2.45
N SER A 96 -27.93 -15.94 2.83
CA SER A 96 -27.40 -14.67 2.33
C SER A 96 -26.26 -14.07 3.17
N LEU A 97 -26.14 -14.44 4.46
CA LEU A 97 -25.11 -13.86 5.34
C LEU A 97 -23.70 -14.22 4.87
N ILE A 98 -22.85 -13.20 4.79
CA ILE A 98 -21.45 -13.29 4.42
C ILE A 98 -20.63 -13.59 5.67
N HIS A 99 -19.77 -14.62 5.61
CA HIS A 99 -18.80 -14.87 6.68
C HIS A 99 -17.71 -13.81 6.63
N ILE A 100 -17.60 -13.02 7.69
CA ILE A 100 -16.53 -12.03 7.85
C ILE A 100 -15.31 -12.75 8.42
N ASN A 101 -14.21 -12.77 7.69
CA ASN A 101 -12.97 -13.41 8.12
C ASN A 101 -11.96 -12.35 8.60
N ASN A 102 -11.55 -12.46 9.86
CA ASN A 102 -10.67 -11.51 10.53
C ASN A 102 -9.16 -11.71 10.21
N ASN A 103 -8.82 -12.59 9.27
CA ASN A 103 -7.45 -12.90 8.91
C ASN A 103 -6.85 -11.84 7.97
N SER A 104 -6.62 -10.61 8.47
CA SER A 104 -5.73 -9.68 7.77
C SER A 104 -4.26 -9.98 8.08
N ILE A 105 -3.38 -9.77 7.10
CA ILE A 105 -1.93 -9.98 7.22
C ILE A 105 -1.33 -9.08 8.32
N PHE A 106 -2.02 -7.99 8.67
CA PHE A 106 -1.64 -7.05 9.73
C PHE A 106 -2.55 -7.11 10.97
N SER A 107 -3.34 -8.18 11.14
CA SER A 107 -4.32 -8.30 12.25
C SER A 107 -3.70 -8.16 13.65
N GLY A 108 -2.41 -8.49 13.84
CA GLY A 108 -1.69 -8.26 15.10
C GLY A 108 -1.25 -6.81 15.33
N LEU A 109 -1.19 -5.99 14.27
CA LEU A 109 -0.82 -4.56 14.30
C LEU A 109 -2.06 -3.65 14.24
N ILE A 110 -3.13 -4.12 13.58
CA ILE A 110 -4.42 -3.46 13.49
C ILE A 110 -5.29 -4.01 14.62
N ASN A 111 -5.35 -3.28 15.72
CA ASN A 111 -6.03 -3.65 16.96
C ASN A 111 -7.57 -3.64 16.79
N SER A 112 -8.12 -4.57 15.99
CA SER A 112 -9.56 -4.64 15.66
C SER A 112 -10.08 -6.08 15.69
N LYS A 113 -9.79 -6.81 16.76
CA LYS A 113 -10.37 -8.14 16.98
C LYS A 113 -11.82 -7.99 17.47
N ILE A 114 -12.70 -7.56 16.57
CA ILE A 114 -14.15 -7.60 16.79
C ILE A 114 -14.61 -8.94 16.25
N ASP A 115 -15.16 -9.77 17.13
CA ASP A 115 -15.69 -11.07 16.74
C ASP A 115 -17.07 -10.89 16.09
N TYR A 116 -17.10 -10.83 14.76
CA TYR A 116 -18.33 -10.73 13.97
C TYR A 116 -18.89 -12.13 13.68
N ASP A 117 -19.23 -12.86 14.74
CA ASP A 117 -19.72 -14.24 14.62
C ASP A 117 -21.22 -14.29 14.31
N ASN A 118 -21.55 -14.35 13.02
CA ASN A 118 -22.91 -14.59 12.53
C ASN A 118 -23.48 -15.94 12.98
N GLN A 119 -22.64 -16.94 13.26
CA GLN A 119 -23.08 -18.29 13.65
C GLN A 119 -23.72 -18.28 15.04
N SER A 120 -23.22 -17.43 15.95
CA SER A 120 -23.82 -17.21 17.26
C SER A 120 -25.29 -16.79 17.15
N ILE A 121 -25.66 -15.92 16.21
CA ILE A 121 -27.04 -15.43 16.03
C ILE A 121 -27.97 -16.58 15.66
N PHE A 122 -27.58 -17.41 14.69
CA PHE A 122 -28.42 -18.54 14.28
C PHE A 122 -28.54 -19.62 15.36
N ASN A 123 -27.55 -19.74 16.25
CA ASN A 123 -27.69 -20.62 17.41
C ASN A 123 -28.78 -20.15 18.38
N HIS A 124 -28.99 -18.84 18.51
CA HIS A 124 -30.12 -18.29 19.26
C HIS A 124 -31.44 -18.55 18.52
N LEU A 125 -31.50 -18.27 17.21
CA LEU A 125 -32.71 -18.44 16.40
C LEU A 125 -33.22 -19.88 16.32
N LYS A 126 -32.35 -20.89 16.44
CA LYS A 126 -32.75 -22.31 16.52
C LYS A 126 -33.74 -22.60 17.66
N GLN A 127 -33.76 -21.76 18.70
CA GLN A 127 -34.65 -21.93 19.84
C GLN A 127 -36.11 -21.56 19.55
N ILE A 128 -36.38 -20.86 18.43
CA ILE A 128 -37.72 -20.34 18.10
C ILE A 128 -38.77 -21.46 18.02
N GLY A 129 -38.42 -22.64 17.50
CA GLY A 129 -39.33 -23.79 17.45
C GLY A 129 -39.78 -24.26 18.84
N GLY A 130 -38.86 -24.30 19.80
CA GLY A 130 -39.18 -24.63 21.19
C GLY A 130 -40.04 -23.57 21.87
N ILE A 131 -39.79 -22.29 21.58
CA ILE A 131 -40.60 -21.16 22.09
C ILE A 131 -42.04 -21.28 21.59
N ARG A 132 -42.23 -21.56 20.29
CA ARG A 132 -43.55 -21.75 19.68
C ARG A 132 -44.30 -22.91 20.30
N ALA A 133 -43.64 -24.05 20.50
CA ALA A 133 -44.24 -25.22 21.13
C ALA A 133 -44.68 -24.95 22.58
N ASP A 134 -43.85 -24.25 23.35
CA ASP A 134 -44.17 -23.86 24.72
C ASP A 134 -45.37 -22.90 24.78
N ILE A 135 -45.49 -21.96 23.83
CA ILE A 135 -46.64 -21.04 23.73
C ILE A 135 -47.92 -21.81 23.35
N ASP A 136 -47.85 -22.67 22.34
CA ASP A 136 -49.02 -23.42 21.84
C ASP A 136 -49.58 -24.38 22.88
N GLN A 137 -48.74 -24.84 23.80
CA GLN A 137 -49.09 -25.73 24.92
C GLN A 137 -49.39 -24.96 26.21
N ASN A 138 -49.48 -23.63 26.14
CA ASN A 138 -49.76 -22.73 27.27
C ASN A 138 -48.77 -22.91 28.45
N ARG A 139 -47.52 -23.25 28.16
CA ARG A 139 -46.44 -23.45 29.15
C ARG A 139 -45.69 -22.17 29.51
N LEU A 140 -45.95 -21.07 28.79
CA LEU A 140 -45.30 -19.77 29.01
C LEU A 140 -46.32 -18.70 29.36
N SER A 141 -46.07 -17.97 30.45
CA SER A 141 -46.75 -16.70 30.72
C SER A 141 -46.31 -15.64 29.71
N PHE A 142 -47.14 -14.60 29.55
CA PHE A 142 -46.81 -13.44 28.71
C PHE A 142 -45.42 -12.88 29.04
N ALA A 143 -45.15 -12.59 30.32
CA ALA A 143 -43.87 -12.02 30.73
C ALA A 143 -42.67 -12.89 30.32
N ASN A 144 -42.77 -14.22 30.46
CA ASN A 144 -41.70 -15.12 30.06
C ASN A 144 -41.58 -15.23 28.53
N ALA A 145 -42.69 -15.33 27.80
CA ALA A 145 -42.67 -15.36 26.34
C ALA A 145 -42.09 -14.07 25.76
N PHE A 146 -42.58 -12.92 26.23
CA PHE A 146 -42.23 -11.60 25.72
C PHE A 146 -40.81 -11.17 26.10
N TYR A 147 -40.49 -11.08 27.40
CA TYR A 147 -39.21 -10.55 27.86
C TYR A 147 -38.07 -11.55 27.70
N LYS A 148 -38.29 -12.78 28.18
CA LYS A 148 -37.21 -13.77 28.28
C LYS A 148 -36.96 -14.44 26.94
N ARG A 149 -38.01 -15.02 26.34
CA ARG A 149 -37.85 -15.86 25.15
C ARG A 149 -37.70 -15.04 23.87
N TYR A 150 -38.69 -14.25 23.48
CA TYR A 150 -38.57 -13.48 22.22
C TYR A 150 -37.56 -12.33 22.32
N THR A 151 -37.63 -11.50 23.36
CA THR A 151 -36.80 -10.29 23.40
C THR A 151 -35.35 -10.60 23.75
N ARG A 152 -35.09 -11.16 24.94
CA ARG A 152 -33.73 -11.41 25.40
C ARG A 152 -33.03 -12.54 24.64
N ASP A 153 -33.71 -13.65 24.38
CA ASP A 153 -33.06 -14.81 23.76
C ASP A 153 -33.00 -14.72 22.22
N LEU A 154 -33.90 -13.96 21.55
CA LEU A 154 -33.92 -13.87 20.07
C LEU A 154 -33.55 -12.48 19.51
N THR A 155 -34.28 -11.41 19.84
CA THR A 155 -34.11 -10.11 19.15
C THR A 155 -32.96 -9.26 19.69
N GLU A 156 -32.70 -9.28 21.00
CA GLU A 156 -31.62 -8.51 21.62
C GLU A 156 -30.22 -8.92 21.11
N PRO A 157 -29.87 -10.21 20.93
CA PRO A 157 -28.62 -10.62 20.31
C PRO A 157 -28.47 -10.09 18.87
N ILE A 158 -29.55 -10.11 18.09
CA ILE A 158 -29.55 -9.58 16.71
C ILE A 158 -29.28 -8.08 16.73
N LEU A 159 -30.00 -7.31 17.56
CA LEU A 159 -29.80 -5.88 17.68
C LEU A 159 -28.37 -5.54 18.13
N LYS A 160 -27.83 -6.23 19.14
CA LYS A 160 -26.44 -6.05 19.60
C LYS A 160 -25.45 -6.27 18.47
N HIS A 161 -25.68 -7.29 17.66
CA HIS A 161 -24.84 -7.59 16.51
C HIS A 161 -24.94 -6.50 15.43
N GLN A 162 -26.15 -6.03 15.10
CA GLN A 162 -26.33 -4.91 14.16
C GLN A 162 -25.60 -3.64 14.60
N LEU A 163 -25.54 -3.39 15.92
CA LEU A 163 -24.87 -2.23 16.51
C LEU A 163 -23.33 -2.30 16.47
N LEU A 164 -22.73 -3.43 16.08
CA LEU A 164 -21.28 -3.54 15.83
C LEU A 164 -20.82 -2.61 14.70
N ILE A 165 -21.74 -2.15 13.84
CA ILE A 165 -21.44 -1.14 12.82
C ILE A 165 -20.83 0.15 13.40
N ASN A 166 -21.11 0.47 14.68
CA ASN A 166 -20.58 1.65 15.36
C ASN A 166 -19.05 1.66 15.54
N TYR A 167 -18.38 0.52 15.35
CA TYR A 167 -16.92 0.44 15.39
C TYR A 167 -16.24 0.97 14.12
N TYR A 168 -17.00 1.20 13.04
CA TYR A 168 -16.48 1.58 11.71
C TYR A 168 -16.65 3.07 11.43
N LYS A 169 -15.94 3.91 12.20
CA LYS A 169 -15.90 5.37 12.02
C LYS A 169 -14.77 5.78 11.08
N LEU A 170 -15.00 5.64 9.77
CA LEU A 170 -13.95 5.79 8.74
C LEU A 170 -13.62 7.24 8.36
N ASN A 171 -14.66 8.09 8.33
CA ASN A 171 -14.60 9.55 8.17
C ASN A 171 -15.89 10.16 8.75
N ASP A 172 -16.02 11.48 8.76
CA ASP A 172 -17.16 12.16 9.39
C ASP A 172 -18.50 11.80 8.73
N GLU A 173 -18.54 11.74 7.40
CA GLU A 173 -19.76 11.44 6.64
C GLU A 173 -20.25 10.01 6.89
N ILE A 174 -19.36 9.02 6.79
CA ILE A 174 -19.66 7.62 7.11
C ILE A 174 -20.05 7.48 8.58
N SER A 175 -19.36 8.17 9.50
CA SER A 175 -19.67 8.11 10.94
C SER A 175 -21.07 8.65 11.25
N SER A 176 -21.49 9.72 10.57
CA SER A 176 -22.84 10.28 10.68
C SER A 176 -23.90 9.30 10.18
N LEU A 177 -23.66 8.64 9.06
CA LEU A 177 -24.55 7.62 8.48
C LEU A 177 -24.65 6.37 9.37
N VAL A 178 -23.52 5.87 9.87
CA VAL A 178 -23.45 4.74 10.82
C VAL A 178 -24.24 5.06 12.09
N THR A 179 -24.07 6.26 12.64
CA THR A 179 -24.80 6.72 13.83
C THR A 179 -26.31 6.78 13.57
N SER A 180 -26.71 7.36 12.43
CA SER A 180 -28.11 7.45 12.02
C SER A 180 -28.76 6.08 11.83
N LEU A 181 -28.03 5.13 11.23
CA LEU A 181 -28.49 3.76 11.01
C LEU A 181 -28.63 3.01 12.34
N SER A 182 -27.66 3.15 13.24
CA SER A 182 -27.71 2.62 14.61
C SER A 182 -28.92 3.15 15.38
N GLN A 183 -29.20 4.46 15.31
CA GLN A 183 -30.39 5.05 15.92
C GLN A 183 -31.68 4.47 15.34
N LEU A 184 -31.75 4.27 14.02
CA LEU A 184 -32.91 3.64 13.38
C LEU A 184 -33.10 2.18 13.79
N TYR A 185 -32.04 1.38 13.95
CA TYR A 185 -32.16 0.00 14.45
C TYR A 185 -32.75 -0.03 15.87
N ILE A 186 -32.27 0.86 16.75
CA ILE A 186 -32.80 1.01 18.11
C ILE A 186 -34.27 1.48 18.06
N ALA A 187 -34.58 2.49 17.26
CA ALA A 187 -35.92 3.06 17.16
C ALA A 187 -36.95 2.03 16.65
N THR A 188 -36.57 1.24 15.65
CA THR A 188 -37.40 0.16 15.07
C THR A 188 -37.69 -0.94 16.08
N GLU A 189 -36.67 -1.54 16.71
CA GLU A 189 -36.92 -2.63 17.67
C GLU A 189 -37.72 -2.14 18.88
N ASN A 190 -37.45 -0.92 19.38
CA ASN A 190 -38.19 -0.40 20.51
C ASN A 190 -39.63 0.02 20.15
N SER A 191 -39.90 0.39 18.89
CA SER A 191 -41.27 0.58 18.40
C SER A 191 -42.02 -0.74 18.25
N SER A 192 -41.32 -1.82 17.88
CA SER A 192 -41.89 -3.18 17.89
C SER A 192 -42.17 -3.61 19.33
N LEU A 193 -41.22 -3.46 20.26
CA LEU A 193 -41.42 -3.79 21.67
C LEU A 193 -42.62 -3.06 22.27
N GLU A 194 -42.76 -1.76 22.01
CA GLU A 194 -43.91 -0.98 22.44
C GLU A 194 -45.23 -1.51 21.83
N ARG A 195 -45.25 -1.77 20.52
CA ARG A 195 -46.41 -2.37 19.83
C ARG A 195 -46.83 -3.67 20.51
N ASP A 196 -45.89 -4.59 20.59
CA ASP A 196 -46.07 -5.99 20.99
C ASP A 196 -46.45 -6.10 22.47
N PHE A 197 -45.92 -5.22 23.31
CA PHE A 197 -46.17 -5.15 24.74
C PHE A 197 -47.58 -4.62 25.04
N VAL A 198 -47.89 -3.43 24.56
CA VAL A 198 -49.18 -2.78 24.84
C VAL A 198 -50.33 -3.59 24.23
N ASN A 199 -50.12 -4.20 23.06
CA ASN A 199 -51.10 -5.06 22.41
C ASN A 199 -51.58 -6.22 23.30
N TYR A 200 -50.73 -6.78 24.18
CA TYR A 200 -51.16 -7.77 25.18
C TYR A 200 -52.18 -7.20 26.16
N PHE A 201 -51.91 -6.01 26.72
CA PHE A 201 -52.78 -5.36 27.70
C PHE A 201 -54.10 -4.91 27.07
N LEU A 202 -54.08 -4.44 25.82
CA LEU A 202 -55.30 -4.11 25.07
C LEU A 202 -56.16 -5.35 24.79
N MET A 203 -55.53 -6.48 24.49
CA MET A 203 -56.24 -7.74 24.27
C MET A 203 -56.81 -8.29 25.56
N LYS A 204 -56.02 -8.28 26.64
CA LYS A 204 -56.39 -8.89 27.92
C LYS A 204 -57.29 -7.99 28.79
N GLN A 205 -57.31 -6.68 28.52
CA GLN A 205 -58.07 -5.66 29.26
C GLN A 205 -57.77 -5.69 30.77
N ILE A 206 -56.47 -5.63 31.11
CA ILE A 206 -55.98 -5.66 32.50
C ILE A 206 -55.11 -4.44 32.80
N PRO A 207 -55.05 -4.00 34.07
CA PRO A 207 -54.20 -2.87 34.46
C PRO A 207 -52.72 -3.19 34.29
N MET A 208 -51.91 -2.15 34.09
CA MET A 208 -50.45 -2.24 34.02
C MET A 208 -49.83 -1.99 35.39
N THR A 209 -48.83 -2.79 35.76
CA THR A 209 -48.06 -2.54 36.99
C THR A 209 -47.07 -1.37 36.81
N GLU A 210 -46.53 -0.83 37.89
CA GLU A 210 -45.46 0.18 37.81
C GLU A 210 -44.26 -0.29 36.96
N LYS A 211 -43.93 -1.58 37.01
CA LYS A 211 -42.84 -2.17 36.20
C LYS A 211 -43.18 -2.18 34.71
N ASP A 212 -44.44 -2.45 34.38
CA ASP A 212 -44.96 -2.44 33.01
C ASP A 212 -44.91 -1.03 32.41
N ILE A 213 -45.36 -0.05 33.20
CA ILE A 213 -45.33 1.37 32.84
C ILE A 213 -43.88 1.84 32.62
N ALA A 214 -42.96 1.49 33.53
CA ALA A 214 -41.55 1.82 33.41
C ALA A 214 -40.91 1.20 32.14
N PHE A 215 -41.26 -0.06 31.83
CA PHE A 215 -40.81 -0.70 30.60
C PHE A 215 -41.34 0.00 29.34
N TRP A 216 -42.63 0.35 29.33
CA TRP A 216 -43.26 1.03 28.22
C TRP A 216 -42.61 2.40 27.96
N HIS A 217 -42.45 3.23 28.99
CA HIS A 217 -41.76 4.51 28.87
C HIS A 217 -40.32 4.37 28.37
N LYS A 218 -39.57 3.37 28.85
CA LYS A 218 -38.21 3.11 28.39
C LYS A 218 -38.17 2.75 26.90
N SER A 219 -39.08 1.88 26.45
CA SER A 219 -39.19 1.49 25.04
C SER A 219 -39.57 2.68 24.17
N ARG A 220 -40.57 3.47 24.61
CA ARG A 220 -41.02 4.66 23.90
C ARG A 220 -39.91 5.71 23.76
N ASN A 221 -39.14 5.99 24.82
CA ASN A 221 -38.00 6.91 24.77
C ASN A 221 -36.95 6.44 23.76
N LYS A 222 -36.64 5.13 23.76
CA LYS A 222 -35.73 4.54 22.78
C LYS A 222 -36.29 4.54 21.36
N SER A 223 -37.61 4.54 21.19
CA SER A 223 -38.27 4.62 19.87
C SER A 223 -38.10 6.00 19.19
N SER A 224 -37.72 7.02 19.95
CA SER A 224 -37.61 8.42 19.52
C SER A 224 -36.17 8.92 19.40
N VAL A 225 -35.18 8.02 19.44
CA VAL A 225 -33.74 8.38 19.43
C VAL A 225 -33.23 8.86 18.06
N PHE A 226 -33.97 8.61 16.98
CA PHE A 226 -33.54 8.95 15.64
C PHE A 226 -33.64 10.45 15.38
N ASN A 227 -32.52 11.07 15.01
CA ASN A 227 -32.42 12.50 14.75
C ASN A 227 -31.92 12.77 13.30
N PRO A 228 -32.81 13.11 12.35
CA PRO A 228 -32.42 13.43 10.98
C PRO A 228 -31.44 14.59 10.81
N MET A 229 -31.32 15.47 11.82
CA MET A 229 -30.42 16.64 11.75
C MET A 229 -28.94 16.24 11.77
N GLU A 230 -28.61 15.09 12.38
CA GLU A 230 -27.24 14.59 12.53
C GLU A 230 -26.66 14.00 11.24
N ILE A 231 -27.49 13.76 10.22
CA ILE A 231 -27.05 13.29 8.90
C ILE A 231 -26.19 14.37 8.24
N LEU A 232 -24.98 14.07 7.78
CA LEU A 232 -24.14 15.05 7.07
C LEU A 232 -24.45 15.12 5.57
N ASP A 233 -24.80 13.99 4.95
CA ASP A 233 -25.16 13.95 3.53
C ASP A 233 -26.46 14.74 3.26
N TYR A 234 -26.34 15.80 2.46
CA TYR A 234 -27.43 16.76 2.21
C TYR A 234 -28.60 16.15 1.43
N GLU A 235 -28.33 15.31 0.43
CA GLU A 235 -29.37 14.70 -0.39
C GLU A 235 -30.18 13.69 0.41
N LEU A 236 -29.49 12.82 1.14
CA LEU A 236 -30.11 11.89 2.06
C LEU A 236 -30.91 12.63 3.13
N LYS A 237 -30.35 13.66 3.76
CA LYS A 237 -31.05 14.47 4.76
C LYS A 237 -32.38 14.99 4.21
N ARG A 238 -32.38 15.62 3.02
CA ARG A 238 -33.61 16.08 2.37
C ARG A 238 -34.61 14.94 2.13
N LYS A 239 -34.14 13.79 1.67
CA LYS A 239 -34.98 12.62 1.41
C LYS A 239 -35.62 12.09 2.70
N ILE A 240 -34.86 11.96 3.78
CA ILE A 240 -35.36 11.58 5.10
C ILE A 240 -36.39 12.61 5.61
N PHE A 241 -36.10 13.91 5.46
CA PHE A 241 -37.06 14.97 5.81
C PHE A 241 -38.36 14.87 5.01
N SER A 242 -38.33 14.39 3.76
CA SER A 242 -39.55 14.19 2.98
C SER A 242 -40.45 13.09 3.58
N PHE A 243 -39.87 12.04 4.17
CA PHE A 243 -40.62 11.01 4.89
C PHE A 243 -41.18 11.54 6.21
N VAL A 244 -40.33 12.16 7.03
CA VAL A 244 -40.71 12.68 8.35
C VAL A 244 -41.72 13.83 8.25
N ASN A 245 -41.69 14.61 7.17
CA ASN A 245 -42.65 15.69 6.95
C ASN A 245 -43.90 15.27 6.17
N SER A 246 -43.96 14.05 5.66
CA SER A 246 -45.13 13.55 4.94
C SER A 246 -46.38 13.62 5.83
N ARG A 247 -47.53 13.88 5.20
CA ARG A 247 -48.82 13.96 5.89
C ARG A 247 -49.11 12.66 6.63
N ASP A 248 -48.89 11.53 5.98
CA ASP A 248 -49.20 10.20 6.51
C ASP A 248 -48.34 9.87 7.74
N TYR A 249 -47.02 10.11 7.71
CA TYR A 249 -46.16 9.91 8.88
C TYR A 249 -46.57 10.80 10.06
N LYS A 250 -46.90 12.07 9.80
CA LYS A 250 -47.41 12.99 10.82
C LYS A 250 -48.76 12.55 11.37
N ASN A 251 -49.63 11.93 10.57
CA ASN A 251 -50.90 11.37 11.02
C ASN A 251 -50.65 10.19 11.96
N VAL A 252 -49.84 9.21 11.53
CA VAL A 252 -49.49 8.02 12.32
C VAL A 252 -48.95 8.42 13.69
N ASN A 253 -47.98 9.34 13.73
CA ASN A 253 -47.44 9.80 15.02
C ASN A 253 -48.48 10.53 15.87
N ARG A 254 -49.34 11.39 15.29
CA ARG A 254 -50.41 12.04 16.05
C ARG A 254 -51.43 11.04 16.62
N GLU A 255 -51.75 9.99 15.88
CA GLU A 255 -52.66 8.94 16.35
C GLU A 255 -52.03 8.12 17.48
N ILE A 256 -50.75 7.75 17.37
CA ILE A 256 -50.00 7.09 18.43
C ILE A 256 -49.98 7.95 19.70
N GLU A 257 -49.68 9.24 19.59
CA GLU A 257 -49.64 10.17 20.73
C GLU A 257 -51.02 10.37 21.40
N SER A 258 -52.06 10.49 20.58
CA SER A 258 -53.44 10.58 21.04
C SER A 258 -53.85 9.32 21.81
N ASN A 259 -53.56 8.14 21.25
CA ASN A 259 -53.91 6.87 21.86
C ASN A 259 -53.06 6.58 23.11
N PHE A 260 -51.77 6.92 23.11
CA PHE A 260 -50.93 6.91 24.31
C PHE A 260 -51.57 7.69 25.47
N SER A 261 -52.03 8.91 25.19
CA SER A 261 -52.67 9.77 26.19
C SER A 261 -53.99 9.19 26.73
N LYS A 262 -54.74 8.46 25.90
CA LYS A 262 -55.97 7.76 26.34
C LYS A 262 -55.64 6.55 27.20
N LEU A 263 -54.66 5.75 26.80
CA LEU A 263 -54.22 4.58 27.57
C LEU A 263 -53.74 4.99 28.95
N GLN A 264 -52.95 6.07 29.04
CA GLN A 264 -52.46 6.56 30.34
C GLN A 264 -53.57 6.89 31.35
N LYS A 265 -54.75 7.29 30.89
CA LYS A 265 -55.88 7.60 31.79
C LYS A 265 -56.53 6.36 32.40
N ASN A 266 -56.43 5.22 31.71
CA ASN A 266 -57.10 3.96 32.06
C ASN A 266 -56.07 2.85 32.38
N ILE A 267 -54.84 3.23 32.73
CA ILE A 267 -53.76 2.29 33.08
C ILE A 267 -54.10 1.48 34.34
N ASP A 268 -54.78 2.10 35.31
CA ASP A 268 -55.02 1.54 36.64
C ASP A 268 -56.25 0.62 36.68
N ASP A 269 -57.21 0.79 35.77
CA ASP A 269 -58.43 -0.03 35.70
C ASP A 269 -58.42 -1.04 34.54
N GLY A 270 -57.52 -0.88 33.57
CA GLY A 270 -57.41 -1.77 32.40
C GLY A 270 -58.55 -1.62 31.40
N ALA A 271 -59.45 -0.63 31.57
CA ALA A 271 -60.62 -0.40 30.72
C ALA A 271 -60.20 0.39 29.46
N PHE A 272 -59.37 -0.21 28.62
CA PHE A 272 -58.81 0.47 27.46
C PHE A 272 -59.84 0.64 26.35
N SER A 273 -60.09 1.89 25.96
CA SER A 273 -61.01 2.25 24.87
C SER A 273 -60.43 2.07 23.45
N ILE A 274 -59.21 1.53 23.34
CA ILE A 274 -58.48 1.41 22.09
C ILE A 274 -58.47 -0.04 21.62
N GLU A 275 -58.84 -0.25 20.37
CA GLU A 275 -58.76 -1.56 19.75
C GLU A 275 -57.31 -1.99 19.54
N HIS A 276 -56.99 -3.22 19.95
CA HIS A 276 -55.65 -3.80 19.81
C HIS A 276 -55.19 -3.84 18.34
N VAL A 277 -56.10 -4.10 17.39
CA VAL A 277 -55.79 -4.13 15.95
C VAL A 277 -55.35 -2.75 15.46
N SER A 278 -56.07 -1.70 15.84
CA SER A 278 -55.72 -0.32 15.49
C SER A 278 -54.34 0.04 16.03
N TRP A 279 -54.07 -0.28 17.30
CA TRP A 279 -52.75 -0.10 17.91
C TRP A 279 -51.63 -0.82 17.15
N PHE A 280 -51.87 -2.08 16.79
CA PHE A 280 -50.92 -2.90 16.06
C PHE A 280 -50.60 -2.32 14.67
N ILE A 281 -51.62 -1.85 13.95
CA ILE A 281 -51.48 -1.25 12.61
C ILE A 281 -50.69 0.07 12.68
N MET A 282 -51.05 1.00 13.56
CA MET A 282 -50.37 2.31 13.65
C MET A 282 -48.86 2.16 13.92
N HIS A 283 -48.50 1.27 14.86
CA HIS A 283 -47.09 1.00 15.13
C HIS A 283 -46.40 0.23 13.99
N GLY A 284 -47.14 -0.65 13.29
CA GLY A 284 -46.68 -1.27 12.05
C GLY A 284 -46.31 -0.23 10.99
N ASP A 285 -47.17 0.76 10.77
CA ASP A 285 -46.93 1.85 9.84
C ASP A 285 -45.70 2.69 10.23
N LYS A 286 -45.55 3.02 11.53
CA LYS A 286 -44.35 3.71 12.06
C LYS A 286 -43.07 2.91 11.76
N ILE A 287 -43.09 1.60 12.01
CA ILE A 287 -41.96 0.69 11.73
C ILE A 287 -41.67 0.63 10.23
N ASP A 288 -42.68 0.66 9.37
CA ASP A 288 -42.50 0.69 7.92
C ASP A 288 -41.87 2.00 7.43
N TYR A 289 -42.18 3.14 8.06
CA TYR A 289 -41.45 4.39 7.81
C TYR A 289 -39.99 4.32 8.24
N PHE A 290 -39.69 3.74 9.41
CA PHE A 290 -38.31 3.50 9.81
C PHE A 290 -37.59 2.56 8.84
N SER A 291 -38.24 1.51 8.36
CA SER A 291 -37.67 0.60 7.35
C SER A 291 -37.34 1.33 6.04
N LYS A 292 -38.22 2.24 5.59
CA LYS A 292 -37.96 3.09 4.41
C LYS A 292 -36.75 4.00 4.64
N MET A 293 -36.64 4.61 5.82
CA MET A 293 -35.50 5.46 6.19
C MET A 293 -34.19 4.66 6.29
N GLN A 294 -34.21 3.49 6.94
CA GLN A 294 -33.07 2.57 7.03
C GLN A 294 -32.54 2.24 5.64
N LYS A 295 -33.40 1.84 4.72
CA LYS A 295 -33.03 1.50 3.34
C LYS A 295 -32.31 2.65 2.61
N GLU A 296 -32.74 3.89 2.82
CA GLU A 296 -32.07 5.06 2.22
C GLU A 296 -30.72 5.35 2.87
N VAL A 297 -30.63 5.24 4.20
CA VAL A 297 -29.36 5.41 4.92
C VAL A 297 -28.37 4.32 4.52
N GLU A 298 -28.80 3.05 4.45
CA GLU A 298 -28.00 1.90 4.02
C GLU A 298 -27.48 2.07 2.60
N LYS A 299 -28.35 2.48 1.66
CA LYS A 299 -27.96 2.73 0.27
C LYS A 299 -26.90 3.83 0.18
N THR A 300 -27.09 4.95 0.86
CA THR A 300 -26.11 6.05 0.85
C THR A 300 -24.82 5.64 1.54
N LEU A 301 -24.90 4.95 2.69
CA LEU A 301 -23.74 4.44 3.41
C LEU A 301 -22.91 3.48 2.54
N PHE A 302 -23.58 2.57 1.83
CA PHE A 302 -22.92 1.65 0.89
C PHE A 302 -22.17 2.42 -0.19
N ALA A 303 -22.82 3.38 -0.85
CA ALA A 303 -22.20 4.19 -1.91
C ALA A 303 -21.01 5.03 -1.42
N LYS A 304 -21.13 5.65 -0.23
CA LYS A 304 -20.05 6.44 0.38
C LYS A 304 -18.88 5.56 0.81
N ASN A 305 -19.18 4.38 1.36
CA ASN A 305 -18.17 3.39 1.72
C ASN A 305 -17.42 2.86 0.48
N ASP A 306 -18.12 2.55 -0.61
CA ASP A 306 -17.48 2.12 -1.87
C ASP A 306 -16.58 3.20 -2.46
N ALA A 307 -17.01 4.47 -2.43
CA ALA A 307 -16.17 5.60 -2.82
C ALA A 307 -14.91 5.71 -1.94
N TYR A 308 -15.06 5.49 -0.63
CA TYR A 308 -13.95 5.49 0.32
C TYR A 308 -12.98 4.32 0.08
N VAL A 309 -13.49 3.12 -0.22
CA VAL A 309 -12.71 1.96 -0.65
C VAL A 309 -11.89 2.31 -1.88
N PHE A 310 -12.54 2.82 -2.93
CA PHE A 310 -11.88 3.19 -4.19
C PHE A 310 -10.78 4.24 -3.99
N GLN A 311 -11.05 5.27 -3.17
CA GLN A 311 -10.06 6.28 -2.82
C GLN A 311 -8.84 5.66 -2.14
N ASN A 312 -9.02 4.78 -1.16
CA ASN A 312 -7.91 4.18 -0.42
C ASN A 312 -7.14 3.14 -1.25
N VAL A 313 -7.81 2.42 -2.16
CA VAL A 313 -7.14 1.55 -3.15
C VAL A 313 -6.27 2.39 -4.09
N THR A 314 -6.77 3.54 -4.56
CA THR A 314 -6.00 4.45 -5.41
C THR A 314 -4.74 4.95 -4.70
N ILE A 315 -4.86 5.39 -3.43
CA ILE A 315 -3.71 5.82 -2.63
C ILE A 315 -2.75 4.64 -2.40
N LEU A 316 -3.27 3.43 -2.15
CA LEU A 316 -2.47 2.23 -1.97
C LEU A 316 -1.64 1.90 -3.22
N ILE A 317 -2.23 1.99 -4.42
CA ILE A 317 -1.53 1.78 -5.70
C ILE A 317 -0.43 2.82 -5.90
N VAL A 318 -0.75 4.11 -5.68
CA VAL A 318 0.22 5.21 -5.81
C VAL A 318 1.36 5.07 -4.80
N ALA A 319 1.05 4.76 -3.54
CA ALA A 319 2.04 4.52 -2.50
C ALA A 319 2.92 3.30 -2.84
N GLY A 320 2.33 2.21 -3.33
CA GLY A 320 3.05 1.03 -3.80
C GLY A 320 4.01 1.33 -4.95
N PHE A 321 3.59 2.16 -5.92
CA PHE A 321 4.45 2.62 -7.00
C PHE A 321 5.66 3.41 -6.47
N PHE A 322 5.44 4.42 -5.62
CA PHE A 322 6.55 5.21 -5.05
C PHE A 322 7.45 4.40 -4.12
N TRP A 323 6.88 3.43 -3.41
CA TRP A 323 7.63 2.49 -2.58
C TRP A 323 8.58 1.64 -3.42
N MET A 324 8.08 1.05 -4.52
CA MET A 324 8.89 0.28 -5.47
C MET A 324 9.93 1.15 -6.17
N LEU A 325 9.54 2.36 -6.60
CA LEU A 325 10.43 3.32 -7.23
C LEU A 325 11.57 3.74 -6.28
N SER A 326 11.28 3.96 -5.00
CA SER A 326 12.29 4.27 -3.99
C SER A 326 13.32 3.14 -3.87
N ILE A 327 12.88 1.87 -3.86
CA ILE A 327 13.78 0.71 -3.82
C ILE A 327 14.67 0.69 -5.08
N ILE A 328 14.09 0.85 -6.27
CA ILE A 328 14.82 0.84 -7.54
C ILE A 328 15.86 1.96 -7.57
N LEU A 329 15.47 3.19 -7.21
CA LEU A 329 16.38 4.33 -7.16
C LEU A 329 17.47 4.16 -6.11
N THR A 330 17.17 3.51 -4.97
CA THR A 330 18.16 3.23 -3.93
C THR A 330 19.21 2.25 -4.44
N VAL A 331 18.79 1.19 -5.14
CA VAL A 331 19.71 0.22 -5.76
C VAL A 331 20.55 0.88 -6.86
N LEU A 332 19.92 1.69 -7.73
CA LEU A 332 20.61 2.40 -8.81
C LEU A 332 21.63 3.41 -8.23
N GLY A 333 21.22 4.24 -7.27
CA GLY A 333 22.08 5.21 -6.61
C GLY A 333 23.24 4.55 -5.87
N TYR A 334 23.01 3.39 -5.23
CA TYR A 334 24.08 2.61 -4.61
C TYR A 334 25.10 2.08 -5.63
N ARG A 335 24.62 1.53 -6.76
CA ARG A 335 25.49 1.03 -7.84
C ARG A 335 26.29 2.16 -8.48
N THR A 336 25.62 3.19 -8.98
CA THR A 336 26.27 4.34 -9.63
C THR A 336 27.25 5.05 -8.70
N GLY A 337 26.87 5.24 -7.42
CA GLY A 337 27.77 5.84 -6.43
C GLY A 337 29.02 5.00 -6.18
N ARG A 338 28.90 3.67 -6.19
CA ARG A 338 30.06 2.75 -6.09
C ARG A 338 30.94 2.83 -7.33
N ASP A 339 30.36 2.82 -8.52
CA ASP A 339 31.10 2.84 -9.77
C ASP A 339 31.88 4.16 -9.94
N ILE A 340 31.25 5.31 -9.64
CA ILE A 340 31.92 6.61 -9.65
C ILE A 340 33.06 6.66 -8.64
N SER A 341 32.84 6.16 -7.42
CA SER A 341 33.88 6.10 -6.38
C SER A 341 35.09 5.27 -6.83
N ASN A 342 34.83 4.11 -7.44
CA ASN A 342 35.88 3.25 -7.97
C ASN A 342 36.66 3.94 -9.11
N ASN A 343 35.97 4.63 -10.03
CA ASN A 343 36.60 5.33 -11.15
C ASN A 343 37.47 6.51 -10.67
N ILE A 344 36.97 7.31 -9.71
CA ILE A 344 37.74 8.41 -9.11
C ILE A 344 38.98 7.84 -8.42
N LYS A 345 38.84 6.74 -7.66
CA LYS A 345 39.97 6.08 -7.01
C LYS A 345 40.99 5.56 -8.03
N SER A 346 40.55 4.93 -9.12
CA SER A 346 41.45 4.47 -10.17
C SER A 346 42.19 5.64 -10.85
N LEU A 347 41.52 6.78 -11.04
CA LEU A 347 42.15 7.98 -11.59
C LEU A 347 43.15 8.59 -10.61
N GLU A 348 42.82 8.61 -9.32
CA GLU A 348 43.73 9.01 -8.23
C GLU A 348 44.97 8.13 -8.19
N ASP A 349 44.80 6.80 -8.27
CA ASP A 349 45.90 5.83 -8.31
C ASP A 349 46.80 6.05 -9.54
N ILE A 350 46.22 6.26 -10.73
CA ILE A 350 46.99 6.57 -11.96
C ILE A 350 47.76 7.88 -11.79
N LEU A 351 47.09 8.95 -11.35
CA LEU A 351 47.71 10.27 -11.17
C LEU A 351 48.87 10.20 -10.19
N ASN A 352 48.69 9.52 -9.05
CA ASN A 352 49.73 9.35 -8.04
C ASN A 352 50.93 8.56 -8.56
N ASN A 353 50.70 7.46 -9.28
CA ASN A 353 51.78 6.66 -9.87
C ASN A 353 52.57 7.47 -10.90
N THR A 354 51.88 8.21 -11.78
CA THR A 354 52.52 9.05 -12.79
C THR A 354 53.32 10.19 -12.16
N VAL A 355 52.81 10.81 -11.10
CA VAL A 355 53.55 11.81 -10.33
C VAL A 355 54.82 11.23 -9.71
N GLN A 356 54.75 10.01 -9.14
CA GLN A 356 55.93 9.34 -8.59
C GLN A 356 56.99 9.03 -9.66
N GLU A 357 56.56 8.59 -10.85
CA GLU A 357 57.46 8.31 -11.97
C GLU A 357 58.17 9.58 -12.45
N ILE A 358 57.44 10.69 -12.59
CA ILE A 358 58.00 12.00 -12.99
C ILE A 358 58.96 12.55 -11.93
N GLU A 359 58.67 12.37 -10.63
CA GLU A 359 59.59 12.77 -9.55
C GLU A 359 60.95 12.03 -9.62
N SER A 360 60.99 10.84 -10.22
CA SER A 360 62.23 10.06 -10.35
C SER A 360 63.11 10.48 -11.53
N ASP A 361 62.54 11.14 -12.54
CA ASP A 361 63.19 11.36 -13.84
C ASP A 361 63.76 12.80 -14.02
N ASN A 362 63.63 13.67 -13.00
CA ASN A 362 64.14 15.07 -12.96
C ASN A 362 63.77 15.97 -14.17
N THR A 363 62.80 15.57 -14.99
CA THR A 363 62.40 16.23 -16.23
C THR A 363 61.40 17.37 -16.05
N PHE A 364 60.75 17.48 -14.88
CA PHE A 364 59.75 18.51 -14.58
C PHE A 364 60.09 19.34 -13.34
N ASP A 365 59.82 20.64 -13.40
CA ASP A 365 60.06 21.57 -12.29
C ASP A 365 59.13 21.30 -11.09
N GLU A 366 59.68 21.39 -9.87
CA GLU A 366 58.98 21.21 -8.57
C GLU A 366 57.61 21.91 -8.43
N PRO A 367 57.41 23.16 -8.91
CA PRO A 367 56.12 23.85 -8.83
C PRO A 367 55.01 23.14 -9.62
N SER A 368 55.35 22.49 -10.73
CA SER A 368 54.41 21.77 -11.59
C SER A 368 53.93 20.49 -10.93
N ILE A 369 54.83 19.76 -10.27
CA ILE A 369 54.53 18.52 -9.52
C ILE A 369 53.61 18.80 -8.34
N ASN A 370 53.86 19.87 -7.60
CA ASN A 370 53.02 20.28 -6.46
C ASN A 370 51.62 20.77 -6.89
N ALA A 371 51.51 21.41 -8.05
CA ALA A 371 50.20 21.77 -8.63
C ALA A 371 49.37 20.53 -8.99
N ILE A 372 50.02 19.42 -9.38
CA ILE A 372 49.33 18.16 -9.70
C ILE A 372 48.92 17.40 -8.42
N LYS A 373 49.81 17.32 -7.42
CA LYS A 373 49.51 16.71 -6.11
C LYS A 373 48.36 17.40 -5.37
N SER A 374 48.07 18.66 -5.71
CA SER A 374 46.98 19.45 -5.12
C SER A 374 45.68 19.41 -5.94
N ILE A 375 45.62 18.65 -7.04
CA ILE A 375 44.39 18.49 -7.83
C ILE A 375 43.32 17.79 -6.98
N ASP A 376 42.23 18.52 -6.73
CA ASP A 376 41.07 17.97 -6.02
C ASP A 376 40.14 17.23 -7.00
N LEU A 377 40.35 15.92 -7.14
CA LEU A 377 39.55 15.01 -7.97
C LEU A 377 38.08 14.91 -7.55
N ASN A 378 37.69 15.56 -6.46
CA ASN A 378 36.31 15.62 -6.01
C ASN A 378 35.49 16.74 -6.65
N THR A 379 36.16 17.58 -7.44
CA THR A 379 35.54 18.66 -8.17
C THR A 379 35.61 18.38 -9.67
N ASN A 380 34.59 18.84 -10.42
CA ASN A 380 34.61 18.74 -11.88
C ASN A 380 35.86 19.44 -12.46
N LYS A 381 36.25 20.57 -11.86
CA LYS A 381 37.46 21.31 -12.24
C LYS A 381 38.72 20.46 -12.07
N GLY A 382 38.91 19.81 -10.91
CA GLY A 382 40.07 18.97 -10.66
C GLY A 382 40.11 17.72 -11.55
N ILE A 383 38.98 17.06 -11.79
CA ILE A 383 38.92 15.95 -12.76
C ILE A 383 39.35 16.41 -14.16
N LYS A 384 38.87 17.57 -14.60
CA LYS A 384 39.24 18.14 -15.91
C LYS A 384 40.73 18.49 -16.00
N GLU A 385 41.29 19.03 -14.92
CA GLU A 385 42.72 19.33 -14.83
C GLU A 385 43.57 18.05 -14.87
N ALA A 386 43.16 16.99 -14.17
CA ALA A 386 43.82 15.69 -14.23
C ALA A 386 43.81 15.08 -15.63
N TYR A 387 42.68 15.12 -16.35
CA TYR A 387 42.61 14.64 -17.73
C TYR A 387 43.49 15.45 -18.68
N LYS A 388 43.48 16.78 -18.55
CA LYS A 388 44.33 17.66 -19.37
C LYS A 388 45.81 17.38 -19.15
N PHE A 389 46.19 17.08 -17.91
CA PHE A 389 47.56 16.73 -17.57
C PHE A 389 47.96 15.38 -18.19
N LEU A 390 47.13 14.35 -18.05
CA LEU A 390 47.36 13.05 -18.68
C LEU A 390 47.49 13.16 -20.20
N GLU A 391 46.67 13.98 -20.84
CA GLU A 391 46.74 14.23 -22.30
C GLU A 391 48.07 14.89 -22.70
N LEU A 392 48.53 15.88 -21.93
CA LEU A 392 49.83 16.52 -22.16
C LEU A 392 50.98 15.52 -22.04
N LEU A 393 50.96 14.65 -21.03
CA LEU A 393 52.00 13.64 -20.84
C LEU A 393 52.03 12.62 -21.98
N ILE A 394 50.86 12.15 -22.42
CA ILE A 394 50.78 11.22 -23.55
C ILE A 394 51.36 11.86 -24.82
N GLU A 395 51.10 13.16 -25.05
CA GLU A 395 51.64 13.86 -26.21
C GLU A 395 53.16 14.05 -26.11
N ASN A 396 53.69 14.42 -24.94
CA ASN A 396 55.14 14.51 -24.72
C ASN A 396 55.82 13.15 -24.95
N ALA A 397 55.31 12.08 -24.35
CA ALA A 397 55.84 10.73 -24.53
C ALA A 397 55.79 10.29 -26.00
N ARG A 398 54.78 10.72 -26.75
CA ARG A 398 54.69 10.49 -28.20
C ARG A 398 55.76 11.25 -28.97
N GLN A 399 56.02 12.51 -28.64
CA GLN A 399 57.07 13.31 -29.26
C GLN A 399 58.46 12.74 -28.98
N ASP A 400 58.74 12.38 -27.74
CA ASP A 400 60.03 11.78 -27.35
C ASP A 400 60.28 10.47 -28.11
N LYS A 401 59.24 9.64 -28.24
CA LYS A 401 59.30 8.42 -29.06
C LYS A 401 59.59 8.73 -30.54
N MET A 402 58.95 9.74 -31.11
CA MET A 402 59.21 10.14 -32.49
C MET A 402 60.65 10.62 -32.69
N GLN A 403 61.17 11.44 -31.78
CA GLN A 403 62.55 11.91 -31.82
C GLN A 403 63.55 10.75 -31.70
N ALA A 404 63.31 9.79 -30.79
CA ALA A 404 64.15 8.61 -30.65
C ALA A 404 64.15 7.76 -31.92
N LEU A 405 62.99 7.58 -32.58
CA LEU A 405 62.89 6.86 -33.85
C LEU A 405 63.62 7.59 -34.98
N GLU A 406 63.47 8.90 -35.08
CA GLU A 406 64.17 9.72 -36.07
C GLU A 406 65.68 9.68 -35.88
N ALA A 407 66.15 9.75 -34.63
CA ALA A 407 67.56 9.61 -34.28
C ALA A 407 68.11 8.22 -34.67
N ASN A 408 67.36 7.14 -34.38
CA ASN A 408 67.76 5.77 -34.78
C ASN A 408 67.79 5.60 -36.29
N MET A 409 66.82 6.17 -37.01
CA MET A 409 66.80 6.13 -38.48
C MET A 409 67.99 6.91 -39.05
N SER A 410 68.28 8.09 -38.52
CA SER A 410 69.41 8.92 -38.94
C SER A 410 70.76 8.24 -38.67
N LYS A 411 70.91 7.59 -37.50
CA LYS A 411 72.09 6.77 -37.15
C LYS A 411 72.28 5.64 -38.16
N SER A 412 71.21 4.92 -38.48
CA SER A 412 71.25 3.80 -39.42
C SER A 412 71.63 4.25 -40.84
N LEU A 413 71.06 5.37 -41.29
CA LEU A 413 71.38 5.97 -42.60
C LEU A 413 72.84 6.45 -42.66
N PHE A 414 73.34 7.10 -41.61
CA PHE A 414 74.73 7.55 -41.53
C PHE A 414 75.71 6.39 -41.62
N LEU A 415 75.50 5.31 -40.85
CA LEU A 415 76.38 4.14 -40.87
C LEU A 415 76.38 3.43 -42.23
N ALA A 416 75.21 3.27 -42.86
CA ALA A 416 75.11 2.70 -44.20
C ALA A 416 75.86 3.53 -45.25
N ASN A 417 75.73 4.86 -45.20
CA ASN A 417 76.43 5.75 -46.12
C ASN A 417 77.95 5.72 -45.90
N MET A 418 78.41 5.78 -44.64
CA MET A 418 79.85 5.70 -44.32
C MET A 418 80.47 4.39 -44.82
N SER A 419 79.76 3.26 -44.72
CA SER A 419 80.22 1.99 -45.31
C SER A 419 80.49 2.09 -46.79
N HIS A 420 79.56 2.70 -47.53
CA HIS A 420 79.64 2.81 -48.98
C HIS A 420 80.81 3.71 -49.41
N GLU A 421 80.99 4.82 -48.70
CA GLU A 421 82.06 5.80 -48.94
C GLU A 421 83.45 5.27 -48.60
N ILE A 422 83.58 4.31 -47.66
CA ILE A 422 84.87 3.66 -47.36
C ILE A 422 85.14 2.47 -48.29
N ARG A 423 84.11 1.70 -48.66
CA ARG A 423 84.26 0.53 -49.55
C ARG A 423 84.76 0.93 -50.94
N THR A 424 84.28 2.05 -51.48
CA THR A 424 84.62 2.52 -52.84
C THR A 424 86.13 2.79 -53.01
N PRO A 425 86.79 3.63 -52.19
CA PRO A 425 88.23 3.84 -52.28
C PRO A 425 89.02 2.59 -51.89
N LEU A 426 88.55 1.80 -50.93
CA LEU A 426 89.22 0.57 -50.49
C LEU A 426 89.27 -0.49 -51.59
N ASN A 427 88.17 -0.69 -52.32
CA ASN A 427 88.14 -1.56 -53.50
C ASN A 427 89.07 -1.04 -54.62
N GLY A 428 89.22 0.28 -54.72
CA GLY A 428 90.24 0.89 -55.58
C GLY A 428 91.66 0.51 -55.15
N ILE A 429 91.98 0.64 -53.86
CA ILE A 429 93.29 0.26 -53.30
C ILE A 429 93.57 -1.24 -53.53
N VAL A 430 92.61 -2.12 -53.24
CA VAL A 430 92.73 -3.57 -53.48
C VAL A 430 92.97 -3.85 -54.96
N GLY A 431 92.15 -3.27 -55.85
CA GLY A 431 92.28 -3.48 -57.30
C GLY A 431 93.60 -2.97 -57.87
N PHE A 432 94.08 -1.79 -57.45
CA PHE A 432 95.39 -1.29 -57.87
C PHE A 432 96.55 -2.10 -57.28
N THR A 433 96.41 -2.60 -56.05
CA THR A 433 97.39 -3.50 -55.43
C THR A 433 97.49 -4.82 -56.20
N GLU A 434 96.36 -5.37 -56.65
CA GLU A 434 96.31 -6.58 -57.47
C GLU A 434 96.91 -6.35 -58.87
N LEU A 435 96.65 -5.19 -59.49
CA LEU A 435 97.29 -4.80 -60.74
C LEU A 435 98.81 -4.65 -60.60
N LEU A 436 99.29 -4.05 -59.50
CA LEU A 436 100.72 -3.91 -59.21
C LEU A 436 101.41 -5.27 -59.01
N LYS A 437 100.74 -6.24 -58.37
CA LYS A 437 101.26 -7.62 -58.21
C LYS A 437 101.46 -8.34 -59.55
N ASN A 438 100.80 -7.90 -60.62
CA ASN A 438 100.95 -8.47 -61.96
C ASN A 438 102.04 -7.79 -62.81
N THR A 439 102.84 -6.88 -62.24
CA THR A 439 104.01 -6.27 -62.88
C THR A 439 105.32 -6.86 -62.36
N GLU A 440 106.45 -6.54 -63.00
CA GLU A 440 107.77 -6.89 -62.47
C GLU A 440 108.07 -6.08 -61.20
N LEU A 441 108.07 -6.73 -60.03
CA LEU A 441 108.36 -6.15 -58.73
C LEU A 441 109.67 -6.71 -58.18
N ASN A 442 110.44 -5.88 -57.47
CA ASN A 442 111.57 -6.38 -56.68
C ASN A 442 111.09 -6.99 -55.34
N ASP A 443 111.96 -7.73 -54.66
CA ASP A 443 111.59 -8.48 -53.45
C ASP A 443 110.96 -7.59 -52.35
N GLU A 444 111.43 -6.35 -52.21
CA GLU A 444 110.92 -5.38 -51.23
C GLU A 444 109.51 -4.86 -51.61
N GLN A 445 109.25 -4.63 -52.90
CA GLN A 445 107.95 -4.21 -53.42
C GLN A 445 106.89 -5.33 -53.36
N VAL A 446 107.30 -6.60 -53.51
CA VAL A 446 106.43 -7.77 -53.29
C VAL A 446 105.96 -7.82 -51.84
N GLU A 447 106.86 -7.56 -50.89
CA GLU A 447 106.51 -7.51 -49.47
C GLU A 447 105.54 -6.34 -49.17
N PHE A 448 105.81 -5.15 -49.71
CA PHE A 448 104.92 -3.98 -49.52
C PHE A 448 103.52 -4.18 -50.10
N THR A 449 103.40 -4.74 -51.30
CA THR A 449 102.10 -5.02 -51.92
C THR A 449 101.31 -6.08 -51.14
N GLY A 450 101.99 -7.11 -50.61
CA GLY A 450 101.38 -8.09 -49.70
C GLY A 450 100.89 -7.47 -48.38
N ILE A 451 101.60 -6.49 -47.83
CA ILE A 451 101.17 -5.76 -46.62
C ILE A 451 99.93 -4.90 -46.91
N ILE A 452 99.89 -4.20 -48.05
CA ILE A 452 98.75 -3.33 -48.43
C ILE A 452 97.47 -4.17 -48.64
N GLU A 453 97.57 -5.30 -49.34
CA GLU A 453 96.45 -6.22 -49.57
C GLU A 453 95.90 -6.75 -48.24
N LYS A 454 96.77 -7.32 -47.39
CA LYS A 454 96.36 -7.85 -46.09
C LYS A 454 95.77 -6.79 -45.16
N SER A 455 96.27 -5.56 -45.24
CA SER A 455 95.73 -4.42 -44.48
C SER A 455 94.36 -4.00 -45.00
N SER A 456 94.16 -4.03 -46.32
CA SER A 456 92.88 -3.69 -46.96
C SER A 456 91.80 -4.73 -46.68
N GLU A 457 92.14 -6.02 -46.72
CA GLU A 457 91.25 -7.12 -46.36
C GLU A 457 90.82 -7.05 -44.88
N ASN A 458 91.78 -6.80 -43.98
CA ASN A 458 91.49 -6.60 -42.56
C ASN A 458 90.56 -5.41 -42.32
N LEU A 459 90.78 -4.28 -42.99
CA LEU A 459 89.93 -3.11 -42.85
C LEU A 459 88.50 -3.38 -43.37
N LEU A 460 88.36 -4.10 -44.49
CA LEU A 460 87.06 -4.50 -45.03
C LEU A 460 86.30 -5.41 -44.04
N SER A 461 87.01 -6.35 -43.42
CA SER A 461 86.45 -7.22 -42.38
C SER A 461 85.96 -6.43 -41.16
N ILE A 462 86.76 -5.49 -40.65
CA ILE A 462 86.40 -4.64 -39.51
C ILE A 462 85.14 -3.80 -39.84
N ILE A 463 85.08 -3.19 -41.02
CA ILE A 463 83.93 -2.37 -41.43
C ILE A 463 82.66 -3.21 -41.53
N ASN A 464 82.73 -4.40 -42.13
CA ASN A 464 81.57 -5.29 -42.23
C ASN A 464 81.07 -5.73 -40.85
N ASN A 465 81.97 -6.06 -39.92
CA ASN A 465 81.60 -6.44 -38.55
C ASN A 465 80.92 -5.28 -37.80
N ILE A 466 81.38 -4.03 -37.95
CA ILE A 466 80.75 -2.85 -37.32
C ILE A 466 79.34 -2.62 -37.87
N LEU A 467 79.13 -2.82 -39.17
CA LEU A 467 77.81 -2.67 -39.80
C LEU A 467 76.83 -3.74 -39.35
N ASP A 468 77.28 -4.99 -39.28
CA ASP A 468 76.43 -6.10 -38.85
C ASP A 468 76.01 -5.94 -37.38
N LEU A 469 76.92 -5.47 -36.51
CA LEU A 469 76.58 -5.11 -35.14
C LEU A 469 75.54 -3.98 -35.09
N SER A 470 75.72 -2.94 -35.92
CA SER A 470 74.81 -1.80 -35.95
C SER A 470 73.39 -2.14 -36.45
N LYS A 471 73.23 -3.20 -37.25
CA LYS A 471 71.91 -3.67 -37.70
C LYS A 471 71.17 -4.48 -36.62
N ILE A 472 71.89 -5.06 -35.66
CA ILE A 472 71.29 -5.87 -34.58
C ILE A 472 70.79 -4.97 -33.44
N GLU A 473 71.43 -3.81 -33.22
CA GLU A 473 71.06 -2.85 -32.17
C GLU A 473 70.00 -1.80 -32.56
N SER A 474 69.70 -1.64 -33.86
CA SER A 474 68.80 -0.59 -34.38
C SER A 474 67.31 -0.94 -34.38
#